data_AF-A0A293N825-F1
#
_entry.id   AF-A0A293N825-F1
#
_cell.length_a   1.000
_cell.length_b   1.000
_cell.length_c   1.000
_cell.angle_alpha   90.00
_cell.angle_beta   90.00
_cell.angle_gamma   90.00
#
_symmetry.space_group_name_H-M   'P 1'
#
loop_
_entity.id
_entity.type
_entity.pdbx_description
1 polymer ?
#
loop_
_entity_poly.entity_id
_entity_poly.type
_entity_poly.pdbx_seq_one_letter_code
_entity_poly.pdbx_strand_id
1 'polypeptide(L)'
;MYSFVYETLLTRLTCPVKLHYGDTDSVVVSLATDNPIEQLSRIRDELDLSSYPSDHPLFSEEHKGQLGYLKDEMGGKVIEEIVAIRAKAYSILFTLSDQSNNA
;
A
#
# COMPACT_ATOMS: atom_id res chain seq x y z
N MET A 1 -7.02 12.13 2.11
CA MET A 1 -7.65 10.80 1.89
C MET A 1 -8.65 10.79 0.75
N TYR A 2 -9.68 11.64 0.73
CA TYR A 2 -10.64 11.66 -0.38
C TYR A 2 -9.99 11.85 -1.76
N SER A 3 -9.22 12.94 -1.92
CA SER A 3 -8.49 13.23 -3.17
C SER A 3 -7.58 12.06 -3.55
N PHE A 4 -6.77 11.55 -2.62
CA PHE A 4 -5.94 10.37 -2.89
C PHE A 4 -6.73 9.16 -3.41
N VAL A 5 -7.88 8.82 -2.82
CA VAL A 5 -8.66 7.65 -3.30
C VAL A 5 -9.25 7.92 -4.68
N TYR A 6 -9.92 9.05 -4.89
CA TYR A 6 -10.70 9.28 -6.12
C TYR A 6 -9.86 9.88 -7.26
N GLU A 7 -8.96 10.79 -6.95
CA GLU A 7 -8.14 11.52 -7.93
C GLU A 7 -6.81 10.80 -8.21
N THR A 8 -6.26 10.05 -7.25
CA THR A 8 -5.01 9.30 -7.43
C THR A 8 -5.29 7.83 -7.73
N LEU A 9 -5.85 7.05 -6.80
CA LEU A 9 -6.01 5.60 -6.97
C LEU A 9 -6.95 5.25 -8.13
N LEU A 10 -8.16 5.82 -8.17
CA LEU A 10 -9.16 5.46 -9.18
C LEU A 10 -8.88 6.04 -10.58
N THR A 11 -8.08 7.11 -10.67
CA THR A 11 -7.85 7.81 -11.94
C THR A 11 -6.50 7.45 -12.57
N ARG A 12 -5.44 7.27 -11.76
CA ARG A 12 -4.08 7.03 -12.26
C ARG A 12 -3.72 5.54 -12.38
N LEU A 13 -4.37 4.69 -11.59
CA LEU A 13 -4.18 3.25 -11.71
C LEU A 13 -4.97 2.70 -12.90
N THR A 14 -4.37 1.74 -13.58
CA THR A 14 -4.94 1.12 -14.78
C THR A 14 -5.65 -0.20 -14.47
N CYS A 15 -5.59 -0.63 -13.22
CA CYS A 15 -6.23 -1.85 -12.73
C CYS A 15 -7.49 -1.52 -11.92
N PRO A 16 -8.44 -2.47 -11.82
CA PRO A 16 -9.57 -2.34 -10.91
C PRO A 16 -9.10 -2.20 -9.46
N VAL A 17 -9.53 -1.11 -8.81
CA VAL A 17 -9.26 -0.83 -7.38
C VAL A 17 -10.54 -1.04 -6.60
N LYS A 18 -10.45 -1.74 -5.46
CA LYS A 18 -11.56 -1.88 -4.52
C LYS A 18 -11.13 -1.38 -3.14
N LEU A 19 -11.87 -0.41 -2.60
CA LEU A 19 -11.72 0.08 -1.24
C LEU A 19 -12.45 -0.86 -0.28
N HIS A 20 -11.73 -1.39 0.72
CA HIS A 20 -12.28 -2.31 1.72
C HIS A 20 -12.58 -1.62 3.05
N TYR A 21 -11.68 -0.76 3.50
CA TYR A 21 -11.78 -0.13 4.81
C TYR A 21 -10.99 1.19 4.86
N GLY A 22 -11.34 2.06 5.80
CA GLY A 22 -10.56 3.27 6.11
C GLY A 22 -10.72 3.66 7.58
N ASP A 23 -9.65 4.18 8.16
CA ASP A 23 -9.61 4.69 9.53
C ASP A 23 -8.73 5.93 9.61
N THR A 24 -9.33 7.09 9.90
CA THR A 24 -8.70 8.41 10.10
C THR A 24 -7.74 8.84 8.98
N ASP A 25 -6.54 8.30 8.97
CA ASP A 25 -5.42 8.59 8.07
C ASP A 25 -4.94 7.38 7.24
N SER A 26 -5.56 6.21 7.41
CA SER A 26 -5.25 4.98 6.68
C SER A 26 -6.43 4.49 5.83
N VAL A 27 -6.11 3.80 4.73
CA VAL A 27 -7.07 3.12 3.86
C VAL A 27 -6.54 1.76 3.43
N VAL A 28 -7.42 0.78 3.34
CA VAL A 28 -7.10 -0.57 2.84
C VAL A 28 -7.79 -0.77 1.50
N VAL A 29 -6.99 -1.01 0.47
CA VAL A 29 -7.45 -1.21 -0.91
C VAL A 29 -6.88 -2.49 -1.48
N SER A 30 -7.64 -3.17 -2.36
CA SER A 30 -7.11 -4.24 -3.19
C SER A 30 -6.99 -3.79 -4.63
N LEU A 31 -5.87 -4.14 -5.26
CA LEU A 31 -5.59 -3.91 -6.67
C LEU A 31 -5.69 -5.25 -7.41
N ALA A 32 -6.57 -5.35 -8.41
CA ALA A 32 -6.66 -6.53 -9.25
C ALA A 32 -5.62 -6.43 -10.39
N THR A 33 -4.36 -6.77 -10.09
CA THR A 33 -3.23 -6.64 -11.01
C THR A 33 -2.22 -7.78 -10.84
N ASP A 34 -1.61 -8.22 -11.94
CA ASP A 34 -0.49 -9.16 -11.92
C ASP A 34 0.85 -8.46 -11.63
N ASN A 35 0.90 -7.12 -11.80
CA ASN A 35 2.10 -6.33 -11.60
C ASN A 35 1.83 -5.14 -10.64
N PRO A 36 1.90 -5.34 -9.32
CA PRO A 36 1.67 -4.27 -8.34
C PRO A 36 2.74 -3.18 -8.41
N ILE A 37 3.98 -3.55 -8.75
CA ILE A 37 5.11 -2.60 -8.85
C ILE A 37 4.83 -1.54 -9.92
N GLU A 38 4.36 -1.95 -11.09
CA GLU A 38 3.99 -1.01 -12.15
C GLU A 38 2.88 -0.06 -11.70
N GLN A 39 1.84 -0.57 -11.05
CA GLN A 39 0.73 0.25 -10.59
C GLN A 39 1.18 1.26 -9.52
N LEU A 40 1.97 0.83 -8.53
CA LEU A 40 2.51 1.73 -7.51
C LEU A 40 3.47 2.77 -8.09
N SER A 41 4.25 2.41 -9.11
CA SER A 41 5.14 3.37 -9.79
C SER A 41 4.39 4.54 -10.44
N ARG A 42 3.13 4.34 -10.85
CA ARG A 42 2.28 5.39 -11.44
C ARG A 42 1.82 6.44 -10.45
N ILE A 43 1.89 6.15 -9.15
CA ILE A 43 1.45 7.02 -8.06
C ILE A 43 2.56 7.28 -7.05
N ARG A 44 3.81 6.94 -7.39
CA ARG A 44 4.99 7.05 -6.52
C ARG A 44 5.21 8.45 -5.94
N ASP A 45 4.76 9.47 -6.66
CA ASP A 45 4.84 10.88 -6.33
C ASP A 45 3.90 11.27 -5.19
N GLU A 46 2.96 10.41 -4.80
CA GLU A 46 2.03 10.64 -3.68
C GLU A 46 2.32 9.67 -2.49
N LEU A 47 3.37 8.86 -2.60
CA LEU A 47 3.70 7.80 -1.65
C LEU A 47 5.04 8.05 -0.93
N ASP A 48 5.07 7.69 0.36
CA ASP A 48 6.30 7.47 1.12
C ASP A 48 6.69 5.98 1.01
N LEU A 49 7.70 5.73 0.17
CA LEU A 49 8.23 4.40 -0.15
C LEU A 49 9.49 4.07 0.67
N SER A 50 9.82 4.88 1.67
CA SER A 50 11.04 4.68 2.47
C SER A 50 10.97 3.47 3.40
N SER A 51 9.78 2.86 3.57
CA SER A 51 9.59 1.66 4.39
C SER A 51 10.00 0.38 3.67
N TYR A 52 10.22 0.44 2.36
CA TYR A 52 10.56 -0.73 1.57
C TYR A 52 12.01 -1.17 1.84
N PRO A 53 12.35 -2.45 1.63
CA PRO A 53 13.74 -2.90 1.65
C PRO A 53 14.58 -2.14 0.62
N SER A 54 15.86 -1.88 0.90
CA SER A 54 16.75 -1.15 0.00
C SER A 54 16.98 -1.82 -1.36
N ASP A 55 16.72 -3.13 -1.45
CA ASP A 55 16.80 -3.93 -2.68
C ASP A 55 15.50 -3.87 -3.52
N HIS A 56 14.45 -3.23 -3.01
CA HIS A 56 13.17 -3.16 -3.71
C HIS A 56 13.19 -2.07 -4.80
N PRO A 57 12.66 -2.34 -6.02
CA PRO A 57 12.71 -1.40 -7.15
C PRO A 57 11.98 -0.07 -6.92
N LEU A 58 11.06 -0.03 -5.95
CA LEU A 58 10.31 1.17 -5.56
C LEU A 58 10.89 1.90 -4.34
N PHE A 59 11.96 1.39 -3.74
CA PHE A 59 12.56 2.04 -2.59
C PHE A 59 13.04 3.45 -2.96
N SER A 60 12.58 4.44 -2.19
CA SER A 60 12.99 5.83 -2.32
C SER A 60 12.89 6.51 -0.96
N GLU A 61 13.87 7.34 -0.62
CA GLU A 61 13.85 8.17 0.59
C GLU A 61 13.31 9.60 0.33
N GLU A 62 12.85 9.89 -0.89
CA GLU A 62 12.42 11.23 -1.34
C GLU A 62 11.34 11.85 -0.43
N HIS A 63 10.35 11.05 0.01
CA HIS A 63 9.22 11.50 0.82
C HIS A 63 9.24 11.02 2.28
N LYS A 64 10.39 10.51 2.74
CA LYS A 64 10.54 9.88 4.07
C LYS A 64 10.05 10.80 5.19
N GLY A 65 8.91 10.47 5.78
CA GLY A 65 8.33 11.22 6.90
C GLY A 65 7.83 12.63 6.53
N GLN A 66 7.60 12.92 5.24
CA GLN A 66 7.02 14.19 4.81
C GLN A 66 5.50 14.18 5.00
N LEU A 67 4.97 15.29 5.53
CA LEU A 67 3.54 15.44 5.76
C LEU A 67 2.79 15.55 4.42
N GLY A 68 1.74 14.74 4.27
CA GLY A 68 0.89 14.74 3.07
C GLY A 68 1.10 13.52 2.17
N TYR A 69 2.22 12.82 2.30
CA TYR A 69 2.49 11.58 1.57
C TYR A 69 2.00 10.37 2.34
N LEU A 70 1.47 9.39 1.61
CA LEU A 70 0.96 8.16 2.20
C LEU A 70 2.03 7.09 2.26
N LYS A 71 2.26 6.57 3.45
CA LYS A 71 3.17 5.46 3.68
C LYS A 71 2.47 4.13 3.48
N ASP A 72 3.17 3.16 2.91
CA ASP A 72 2.79 1.76 3.02
C ASP A 72 3.10 1.24 4.43
N GLU A 73 2.05 1.05 5.23
CA GLU A 73 2.14 0.52 6.60
C GLU A 73 2.60 -0.93 6.67
N MET A 74 2.36 -1.72 5.61
CA MET A 74 2.74 -3.13 5.54
C MET A 74 4.20 -3.30 5.10
N GLY A 75 4.85 -2.23 4.62
CA GLY A 75 6.26 -2.23 4.22
C GLY A 75 6.54 -3.23 3.11
N GLY A 76 5.66 -3.31 2.10
CA GLY A 76 5.77 -4.26 0.99
C GLY A 76 5.24 -5.67 1.28
N LYS A 77 4.73 -5.96 2.49
CA LYS A 77 4.06 -7.23 2.78
C LYS A 77 2.69 -7.28 2.12
N VAL A 78 2.37 -8.41 1.51
CA VAL A 78 1.08 -8.62 0.85
C VAL A 78 0.03 -8.99 1.90
N ILE A 79 -1.08 -8.24 1.91
CA ILE A 79 -2.27 -8.57 2.69
C ILE A 79 -3.01 -9.70 1.97
N GLU A 80 -3.23 -10.82 2.68
CA GLU A 80 -3.97 -11.97 2.15
C GLU A 80 -5.46 -11.84 2.44
N GLU A 81 -5.81 -11.42 3.66
CA GLU A 81 -7.19 -11.30 4.11
C GLU A 81 -7.37 -10.09 5.03
N ILE A 82 -8.52 -9.43 4.91
CA ILE A 82 -8.96 -8.42 5.86
C ILE A 82 -10.40 -8.68 6.27
N VAL A 83 -10.64 -8.67 7.59
CA VAL A 83 -11.98 -8.75 8.19
C VAL A 83 -12.21 -7.48 8.99
N ALA A 84 -13.02 -6.57 8.47
CA ALA A 84 -13.40 -5.32 9.14
C ALA A 84 -14.89 -5.34 9.51
N ILE A 85 -15.20 -5.46 10.80
CA ILE A 85 -16.58 -5.66 11.29
C ILE A 85 -17.23 -4.33 11.67
N ARG A 86 -16.44 -3.43 12.27
CA ARG A 86 -16.87 -2.08 12.67
C ARG A 86 -15.68 -1.13 12.67
N ALA A 87 -15.97 0.17 12.81
CA ALA A 87 -14.94 1.17 13.04
C ALA A 87 -14.03 0.75 14.22
N LYS A 88 -12.72 0.80 13.99
CA LYS A 88 -11.68 0.41 14.95
C LYS A 88 -11.75 -1.05 15.43
N ALA A 89 -12.40 -1.94 14.68
CA ALA A 89 -12.33 -3.38 14.92
C ALA A 89 -12.20 -4.13 13.58
N TYR A 90 -10.94 -4.40 13.26
CA TYR A 90 -10.54 -5.12 12.06
C TYR A 90 -9.39 -6.08 12.39
N SER A 91 -9.23 -7.11 11.57
CA SER A 91 -8.11 -8.05 11.60
C SER A 91 -7.55 -8.19 10.20
N ILE A 92 -6.23 -8.25 10.09
CA ILE A 92 -5.51 -8.34 8.83
C ILE A 92 -4.58 -9.55 8.91
N LEU A 93 -4.70 -10.45 7.94
CA LEU A 93 -3.76 -11.53 7.70
C LEU A 93 -2.80 -11.09 6.58
N PHE A 94 -1.51 -11.18 6.84
CA PHE A 94 -0.48 -10.86 5.86
C PHE A 94 0.61 -11.93 5.90
N THR A 95 1.20 -12.23 4.76
CA THR A 95 2.32 -13.16 4.68
C THR A 95 3.63 -12.43 4.90
N LEU A 96 4.44 -12.97 5.81
CA LEU A 96 5.85 -12.62 5.91
C LEU A 96 6.54 -13.29 4.72
N SER A 97 7.04 -12.50 3.78
CA SER A 97 8.03 -13.01 2.83
C SER A 97 9.32 -13.27 3.60
N ASP A 98 9.40 -14.43 4.26
CA ASP A 98 10.60 -14.89 4.93
C ASP A 98 11.72 -15.06 3.89
N GLN A 99 12.75 -14.22 3.99
CA GLN A 99 14.08 -14.59 3.55
C GLN A 99 14.65 -15.60 4.56
N SER A 100 14.08 -16.80 4.60
CA SER A 100 14.67 -17.96 5.29
C SER A 100 15.18 -18.95 4.25
N ASN A 101 16.32 -18.62 3.64
CA ASN A 101 17.15 -19.63 3.03
C ASN A 101 18.63 -19.31 3.31
N ASN A 102 19.13 -19.84 4.42
CA ASN A 102 20.48 -20.37 4.48
C ASN A 102 20.49 -21.46 5.55
N ALA A 103 20.58 -22.69 5.03
CA ALA A 103 20.94 -23.90 5.75
C ALA A 103 22.39 -23.84 6.27
#